data_AF-A0A6S7JLR2-F1
#
_entry.id   AF-A0A6S7JLR2-F1
#
_cell.length_a   1.000
_cell.length_b   1.000
_cell.length_c   1.000
_cell.angle_alpha   90.00
_cell.angle_beta   90.00
_cell.angle_gamma   90.00
#
_symmetry.space_group_name_H-M   'P 1'
#
loop_
_entity.id
_entity.type
_entity.pdbx_description
1 polymer ?
#
loop_
_entity_poly.entity_id
_entity_poly.type
_entity_poly.pdbx_seq_one_letter_code
_entity_poly.pdbx_strand_id
1 'polypeptide(L)'
;MATKFTKESFLQLWKDELLPSIHKKIQEELKPILKDINDVKGKCDEIEKSQKFLADQYDSIMILLQTTKKQISGLKQSTNQNKAKIDQLEKLSNDQNAIIDELQQYIRRDCIEVTGVPLTPDVNAKQIIVEIGQLMGMELTEHHVSTTHPLPATKNIKNRLIVKFVHRDVKDEFYKKRKMIAAKTTKDLPSACCSEWLYLSEDSY
;
A
#
# COMPACT_ATOMS: atom_id res chain seq x y z
N MET A 1 58.41 -99.48 -32.57
CA MET A 1 57.58 -100.05 -31.48
C MET A 1 56.61 -98.97 -31.04
N ALA A 2 55.33 -99.08 -31.42
CA ALA A 2 54.27 -98.20 -30.94
C ALA A 2 53.45 -98.98 -29.90
N THR A 3 53.44 -98.52 -28.66
CA THR A 3 52.65 -99.10 -27.56
C THR A 3 51.16 -98.93 -27.87
N LYS A 4 50.41 -100.05 -27.93
CA LYS A 4 48.96 -100.03 -28.17
C LYS A 4 48.26 -99.40 -26.97
N PHE A 5 47.62 -98.26 -27.18
CA PHE A 5 46.74 -97.62 -26.20
C PHE A 5 45.51 -98.51 -25.96
N THR A 6 45.23 -98.87 -24.70
CA THR A 6 44.18 -99.82 -24.34
C THR A 6 42.95 -99.10 -23.76
N LYS A 7 41.80 -99.78 -23.78
CA LYS A 7 40.55 -99.24 -23.23
C LYS A 7 40.68 -98.88 -21.75
N GLU A 8 41.43 -99.66 -20.98
CA GLU A 8 41.73 -99.39 -19.57
C GLU A 8 42.64 -98.17 -19.41
N SER A 9 43.65 -97.97 -20.26
CA SER A 9 44.50 -96.77 -20.21
C SER A 9 43.71 -95.49 -20.53
N PHE A 10 42.74 -95.56 -21.45
CA PHE A 10 41.84 -94.44 -21.72
C PHE A 10 40.90 -94.17 -20.54
N LEU A 11 40.31 -95.20 -19.94
CA LEU A 11 39.41 -95.07 -18.79
C LEU A 11 40.09 -94.45 -17.57
N GLN A 12 41.36 -94.79 -17.36
CA GLN A 12 42.16 -94.25 -16.28
C GLN A 12 42.55 -92.79 -16.55
N LEU A 13 43.01 -92.47 -17.76
CA LEU A 13 43.29 -91.08 -18.18
C LEU A 13 42.03 -90.20 -18.17
N TRP A 14 40.87 -90.77 -18.51
CA TRP A 14 39.58 -90.09 -18.42
C TRP A 14 39.21 -89.74 -16.98
N LYS A 15 39.29 -90.72 -16.06
CA LYS A 15 38.92 -90.53 -14.65
C LYS A 15 39.91 -89.66 -13.87
N ASP A 16 41.19 -89.86 -14.11
CA ASP A 16 42.24 -89.31 -13.26
C ASP A 16 42.73 -87.94 -13.73
N GLU A 17 42.63 -87.63 -15.03
CA GLU A 17 43.12 -86.37 -15.61
C GLU A 17 42.04 -85.52 -16.30
N LEU A 18 41.30 -86.09 -17.26
CA LEU A 18 40.35 -85.30 -18.07
C LEU A 18 39.14 -84.82 -17.28
N LEU A 19 38.47 -85.70 -16.53
CA LEU A 19 37.28 -85.35 -15.75
C LEU A 19 37.58 -84.30 -14.67
N PRO A 20 38.65 -84.44 -13.86
CA PRO A 20 39.03 -83.42 -12.87
C PRO A 20 39.42 -82.09 -13.50
N SER A 21 40.10 -82.12 -14.66
CA SER A 21 40.48 -80.91 -15.40
C SER A 21 39.26 -80.13 -15.90
N ILE A 22 38.28 -80.82 -16.49
CA ILE A 22 37.00 -80.21 -16.90
C ILE A 22 36.26 -79.64 -15.69
N HIS A 23 36.19 -80.39 -14.59
CA HIS A 23 35.52 -79.93 -13.38
C HIS A 23 36.19 -78.69 -12.78
N LYS A 24 37.53 -78.67 -12.77
CA LYS A 24 38.32 -77.52 -12.35
C LYS A 24 38.06 -76.31 -13.23
N LYS A 25 38.07 -76.48 -14.56
CA LYS A 25 37.80 -75.39 -15.52
C LYS A 25 36.39 -74.81 -15.35
N ILE A 26 35.38 -75.67 -15.19
CA ILE A 26 34.00 -75.26 -14.93
C ILE A 26 33.89 -74.48 -13.61
N GLN A 27 34.56 -74.96 -12.56
CA GLN A 27 34.59 -74.28 -11.26
C GLN A 27 35.31 -72.92 -11.32
N GLU A 28 36.38 -72.81 -12.10
CA GLU A 28 37.11 -71.57 -12.34
C GLU A 28 36.23 -70.52 -13.03
N GLU A 29 35.42 -70.92 -14.02
CA GLU A 29 34.51 -70.02 -14.75
C GLU A 29 33.21 -69.70 -13.98
N LEU A 30 32.70 -70.64 -13.16
CA LEU A 30 31.47 -70.41 -12.39
C LEU A 30 31.65 -69.45 -11.21
N LYS A 31 32.82 -69.47 -10.56
CA LYS A 31 33.13 -68.58 -9.43
C LYS A 31 32.94 -67.09 -9.73
N PRO A 32 33.52 -66.52 -10.81
CA PRO A 32 33.34 -65.10 -11.12
C PRO A 32 31.89 -64.78 -11.45
N ILE A 33 31.17 -65.65 -12.18
CA ILE A 33 29.74 -65.45 -12.48
C ILE A 33 28.92 -65.38 -11.19
N LEU A 34 29.17 -66.29 -10.25
CA LEU A 34 28.46 -66.31 -8.97
C LEU A 34 28.74 -65.06 -8.13
N LYS A 35 29.97 -64.54 -8.21
CA LYS A 35 30.34 -63.27 -7.59
C LYS A 35 29.60 -62.10 -8.25
N ASP A 36 29.60 -62.02 -9.58
CA ASP A 36 28.92 -60.95 -10.32
C ASP A 36 27.41 -60.95 -10.07
N ILE A 37 26.78 -62.13 -9.98
CA ILE A 37 25.36 -62.27 -9.61
C ILE A 37 25.10 -61.67 -8.22
N ASN A 38 25.96 -61.96 -7.24
CA ASN A 38 25.81 -61.42 -5.89
C ASN A 38 26.04 -59.90 -5.86
N ASP A 39 27.01 -59.40 -6.63
CA ASP A 39 27.27 -57.95 -6.74
C ASP A 39 26.10 -57.21 -7.42
N VAL A 40 25.51 -57.79 -8.46
CA VAL A 40 24.30 -57.27 -9.11
C VAL A 40 23.12 -57.27 -8.15
N LYS A 41 22.94 -58.35 -7.39
CA LYS A 41 21.88 -58.43 -6.37
C LYS A 41 22.03 -57.31 -5.33
N GLY A 42 23.24 -57.09 -4.82
CA GLY A 42 23.51 -56.00 -3.87
C GLY A 42 23.16 -54.63 -4.43
N LYS A 43 23.52 -54.36 -5.69
CA LYS A 43 23.16 -53.10 -6.38
C LYS A 43 21.64 -52.97 -6.58
N CYS A 44 20.94 -54.05 -6.89
CA CYS A 44 19.48 -54.05 -6.97
C CYS A 44 18.83 -53.69 -5.62
N ASP A 45 19.33 -54.25 -4.51
CA ASP A 45 18.84 -53.94 -3.17
C ASP A 45 19.06 -52.45 -2.80
N GLU A 46 20.19 -51.86 -3.22
CA GLU A 46 20.48 -50.44 -3.04
C GLU A 46 19.56 -49.54 -3.88
N ILE A 47 19.30 -49.93 -5.14
CA ILE A 47 18.36 -49.23 -6.02
C ILE A 47 16.95 -49.26 -5.42
N GLU A 48 16.51 -50.38 -4.88
CA GLU A 48 15.20 -50.50 -4.23
C GLU A 48 15.06 -49.55 -3.04
N LYS A 49 16.10 -49.48 -2.19
CA LYS A 49 16.14 -48.52 -1.07
C LYS A 49 16.09 -47.07 -1.55
N SER A 50 16.85 -46.75 -2.59
CA SER A 50 16.85 -45.41 -3.19
C SER A 50 15.48 -45.06 -3.77
N GLN A 51 14.81 -45.99 -4.47
CA GLN A 51 13.48 -45.76 -5.02
C GLN A 51 12.44 -45.52 -3.93
N LYS A 52 12.48 -46.30 -2.84
CA LYS A 52 11.58 -46.08 -1.71
C LYS A 52 11.77 -44.71 -1.08
N PHE A 53 13.02 -44.30 -0.86
CA PHE A 53 13.33 -42.96 -0.36
C PHE A 53 12.81 -41.86 -1.29
N LEU A 54 12.98 -42.00 -2.61
CA LEU A 54 12.47 -41.04 -3.58
C LEU A 54 10.94 -40.97 -3.60
N ALA A 55 10.24 -42.10 -3.44
CA ALA A 55 8.79 -42.14 -3.34
C ALA A 55 8.28 -41.36 -2.10
N ASP A 56 8.89 -41.58 -0.94
CA ASP A 56 8.53 -40.86 0.30
C ASP A 56 8.75 -39.33 0.17
N GLN A 57 9.85 -38.93 -0.50
CA GLN A 57 10.14 -37.53 -0.79
C GLN A 57 9.13 -36.93 -1.78
N TYR A 58 8.70 -37.71 -2.78
CA TYR A 58 7.69 -37.28 -3.74
C TYR A 58 6.34 -37.02 -3.08
N ASP A 59 5.88 -37.92 -2.21
CA ASP A 59 4.64 -37.74 -1.45
C ASP A 59 4.68 -36.50 -0.57
N SER A 60 5.82 -36.25 0.08
CA SER A 60 6.05 -35.04 0.89
C SER A 60 5.93 -33.76 0.05
N ILE A 61 6.51 -33.73 -1.15
CA ILE A 61 6.40 -32.60 -2.08
C ILE A 61 4.96 -32.40 -2.52
N MET A 62 4.21 -33.47 -2.79
CA MET A 62 2.82 -33.38 -3.20
C MET A 62 1.93 -32.78 -2.10
N ILE A 63 2.15 -33.15 -0.85
CA ILE A 63 1.45 -32.56 0.31
C ILE A 63 1.76 -31.07 0.44
N LEU A 64 3.04 -30.69 0.32
CA LEU A 64 3.46 -29.29 0.37
C LEU A 64 2.82 -28.49 -0.77
N LEU A 65 2.84 -29.02 -1.99
CA LEU A 65 2.27 -28.35 -3.17
C LEU A 65 0.76 -28.12 -3.04
N GLN A 66 0.02 -29.10 -2.51
CA GLN A 66 -1.41 -28.93 -2.21
C GLN A 66 -1.65 -27.88 -1.13
N THR A 67 -0.81 -27.85 -0.09
CA THR A 67 -0.91 -26.88 1.01
C THR A 67 -0.63 -25.46 0.51
N THR A 68 0.45 -25.27 -0.25
CA THR A 68 0.79 -23.98 -0.86
C THR A 68 -0.32 -23.51 -1.81
N LYS A 69 -0.90 -24.41 -2.62
CA LYS A 69 -2.04 -24.07 -3.49
C LYS A 69 -3.24 -23.55 -2.70
N LYS A 70 -3.57 -24.19 -1.57
CA LYS A 70 -4.64 -23.72 -0.67
C LYS A 70 -4.31 -22.34 -0.10
N GLN A 71 -3.10 -22.13 0.40
CA GLN A 71 -2.66 -20.83 0.94
C GLN A 71 -2.74 -19.71 -0.11
N ILE A 72 -2.27 -19.96 -1.34
CA ILE A 72 -2.36 -18.99 -2.44
C ILE A 72 -3.82 -18.62 -2.73
N SER A 73 -4.72 -19.60 -2.74
CA SER A 73 -6.14 -19.33 -2.98
C SER A 73 -6.78 -18.49 -1.88
N GLY A 74 -6.43 -18.77 -0.61
CA GLY A 74 -6.89 -17.99 0.54
C GLY A 74 -6.36 -16.56 0.51
N LEU A 75 -5.06 -16.39 0.25
CA LEU A 75 -4.44 -15.06 0.11
C LEU A 75 -5.09 -14.26 -1.02
N LYS A 76 -5.33 -14.88 -2.18
CA LYS A 76 -6.00 -14.22 -3.31
C LYS A 76 -7.41 -13.75 -2.94
N GLN A 77 -8.16 -14.55 -2.19
CA GLN A 77 -9.48 -14.17 -1.70
C GLN A 77 -9.40 -12.98 -0.73
N SER A 78 -8.49 -13.02 0.26
CA SER A 78 -8.30 -11.92 1.20
C SER A 78 -7.84 -10.63 0.52
N THR A 79 -6.95 -10.71 -0.47
CA THR A 79 -6.52 -9.55 -1.26
C THR A 79 -7.70 -8.92 -1.99
N ASN A 80 -8.56 -9.72 -2.62
CA ASN A 80 -9.75 -9.21 -3.31
C ASN A 80 -10.74 -8.55 -2.34
N GLN A 81 -10.95 -9.14 -1.16
CA GLN A 81 -11.81 -8.57 -0.12
C GLN A 81 -11.26 -7.24 0.41
N ASN A 82 -9.94 -7.17 0.64
CA ASN A 82 -9.30 -5.95 1.10
C ASN A 82 -9.36 -4.84 0.05
N LYS A 83 -9.17 -5.19 -1.23
CA LYS A 83 -9.31 -4.23 -2.33
C LYS A 83 -10.73 -3.64 -2.39
N ALA A 84 -11.75 -4.48 -2.30
CA ALA A 84 -13.14 -4.02 -2.28
C ALA A 84 -13.44 -3.10 -1.08
N LYS A 85 -12.87 -3.38 0.10
CA LYS A 85 -13.02 -2.52 1.28
C LYS A 85 -12.31 -1.18 1.10
N ILE A 86 -11.13 -1.16 0.48
CA ILE A 86 -10.40 0.08 0.17
C ILE A 86 -11.25 0.94 -0.77
N ASP A 87 -11.74 0.38 -1.87
CA ASP A 87 -12.58 1.11 -2.83
C ASP A 87 -13.85 1.69 -2.17
N GLN A 88 -14.45 0.95 -1.23
CA GLN A 88 -15.59 1.43 -0.44
C GLN A 88 -15.22 2.58 0.51
N LEU A 89 -14.11 2.47 1.22
CA LEU A 89 -13.64 3.51 2.15
C LEU A 89 -13.25 4.79 1.41
N GLU A 90 -12.60 4.67 0.26
CA GLU A 90 -12.26 5.81 -0.60
C GLU A 90 -13.52 6.55 -1.05
N LYS A 91 -14.55 5.80 -1.48
CA LYS A 91 -15.84 6.39 -1.85
C LYS A 91 -16.48 7.12 -0.67
N LEU A 92 -16.56 6.48 0.50
CA LEU A 92 -17.12 7.10 1.71
C LEU A 92 -16.34 8.35 2.12
N SER A 93 -15.01 8.33 2.02
CA SER A 93 -14.18 9.49 2.32
C SER A 93 -14.44 10.64 1.36
N ASN A 94 -14.62 10.36 0.07
CA ASN A 94 -14.94 11.39 -0.92
C ASN A 94 -16.32 11.98 -0.69
N ASP A 95 -17.32 11.14 -0.40
CA ASP A 95 -18.67 11.57 -0.08
C ASP A 95 -18.67 12.44 1.20
N GLN A 96 -17.90 12.05 2.22
CA GLN A 96 -17.74 12.83 3.45
C GLN A 96 -17.06 14.18 3.20
N ASN A 97 -16.01 14.22 2.38
CA ASN A 97 -15.34 15.48 2.03
C ASN A 97 -16.31 16.41 1.29
N ALA A 98 -17.12 15.90 0.37
CA ALA A 98 -18.13 16.70 -0.33
C ALA A 98 -19.17 17.30 0.64
N ILE A 99 -19.63 16.50 1.62
CA ILE A 99 -20.54 16.99 2.67
C ILE A 99 -19.86 18.05 3.55
N ILE A 100 -18.60 17.84 3.93
CA ILE A 100 -17.84 18.80 4.73
C ILE A 100 -17.70 20.12 3.97
N ASP A 101 -17.37 20.07 2.68
CA ASP A 101 -17.23 21.25 1.84
C ASP A 101 -18.57 22.02 1.74
N GLU A 102 -19.68 21.31 1.52
CA GLU A 102 -21.02 21.92 1.51
C GLU A 102 -21.38 22.57 2.85
N LEU A 103 -21.10 21.88 3.97
CA LEU A 103 -21.35 22.42 5.31
C LEU A 103 -20.46 23.62 5.61
N GLN A 104 -19.19 23.61 5.19
CA GLN A 104 -18.28 24.75 5.36
C GLN A 104 -18.78 25.96 4.56
N GLN A 105 -19.19 25.76 3.31
CA GLN A 105 -19.80 26.82 2.50
C GLN A 105 -21.07 27.36 3.17
N TYR A 106 -21.91 26.48 3.71
CA TYR A 106 -23.13 26.87 4.43
C TYR A 106 -22.83 27.70 5.69
N ILE A 107 -21.82 27.31 6.48
CA ILE A 107 -21.43 28.04 7.70
C ILE A 107 -20.83 29.41 7.38
N ARG A 108 -20.09 29.53 6.27
CA ARG A 108 -19.42 30.77 5.83
C ARG A 108 -20.29 31.71 5.02
N ARG A 109 -21.53 31.32 4.71
CA ARG A 109 -22.46 32.14 3.91
C ARG A 109 -22.71 33.55 4.45
N ASP A 110 -22.57 33.71 5.76
CA ASP A 110 -22.76 34.96 6.52
C ASP A 110 -21.42 35.62 6.90
N CYS A 111 -20.32 35.15 6.30
CA CYS A 111 -18.97 35.65 6.51
C CYS A 111 -18.46 36.46 5.31
N ILE A 112 -17.58 37.43 5.59
CA ILE A 112 -16.79 38.17 4.60
C ILE A 112 -15.34 38.15 5.04
N GLU A 113 -14.44 37.96 4.08
CA GLU A 113 -13.02 38.16 4.30
C GLU A 113 -12.64 39.62 4.01
N VAL A 114 -11.94 40.24 4.97
CA VAL A 114 -11.41 41.59 4.89
C VAL A 114 -9.90 41.51 4.95
N THR A 115 -9.24 42.09 3.95
CA THR A 115 -7.77 42.17 3.86
C THR A 115 -7.31 43.62 4.06
N GLY A 116 -6.12 43.77 4.66
CA GLY A 116 -5.47 45.07 4.85
C GLY A 116 -5.77 45.74 6.18
N VAL A 117 -6.43 45.03 7.11
CA VAL A 117 -6.73 45.52 8.46
C VAL A 117 -5.55 45.22 9.38
N PRO A 118 -4.87 46.20 10.00
CA PRO A 118 -3.77 45.93 10.91
C PRO A 118 -4.27 45.14 12.12
N LEU A 119 -3.81 43.88 12.24
CA LEU A 119 -4.17 42.98 13.33
C LEU A 119 -3.16 43.11 14.48
N THR A 120 -3.10 44.28 15.10
CA THR A 120 -2.31 44.49 16.33
C THR A 120 -3.16 44.16 17.57
N PRO A 121 -2.55 43.70 18.68
CA PRO A 121 -3.29 43.32 19.89
C PRO A 121 -4.19 44.42 20.48
N ASP A 122 -3.81 45.68 20.26
CA ASP A 122 -4.51 46.86 20.79
C ASP A 122 -5.70 47.30 19.94
N VAL A 123 -5.89 46.69 18.75
CA VAL A 123 -6.90 47.11 17.79
C VAL A 123 -8.14 46.22 17.88
N ASN A 124 -9.27 46.85 18.20
CA ASN A 124 -10.57 46.19 18.18
C ASN A 124 -11.02 45.96 16.73
N ALA A 125 -10.89 44.71 16.26
CA ALA A 125 -11.28 44.32 14.91
C ALA A 125 -12.76 44.60 14.60
N LYS A 126 -13.68 44.48 15.57
CA LYS A 126 -15.11 44.79 15.34
C LYS A 126 -15.32 46.28 15.05
N GLN A 127 -14.64 47.14 15.82
CA GLN A 127 -14.70 48.59 15.65
C GLN A 127 -14.21 49.02 14.26
N ILE A 128 -13.12 48.41 13.76
CA ILE A 128 -12.65 48.67 12.40
C ILE A 128 -13.70 48.30 11.35
N ILE A 129 -14.39 47.17 11.50
CA ILE A 129 -15.44 46.78 10.56
C ILE A 129 -16.61 47.78 10.57
N VAL A 130 -16.98 48.29 11.73
CA VAL A 130 -17.98 49.36 11.86
C VAL A 130 -17.54 50.61 11.11
N GLU A 131 -16.29 51.04 11.28
CA GLU A 131 -15.73 52.20 10.57
C GLU A 131 -15.68 51.99 9.06
N ILE A 132 -15.32 50.78 8.60
CA ILE A 132 -15.38 50.42 7.17
C ILE A 132 -16.82 50.54 6.65
N GLY A 133 -17.81 50.06 7.41
CA GLY A 133 -19.22 50.19 7.07
C GLY A 133 -19.66 51.66 6.96
N GLN A 134 -19.24 52.51 7.89
CA GLN A 134 -19.52 53.94 7.85
C GLN A 134 -18.86 54.63 6.64
N LEU A 135 -17.61 54.27 6.30
CA LEU A 135 -16.93 54.74 5.08
C LEU A 135 -17.65 54.33 3.79
N MET A 136 -18.44 53.27 3.85
CA MET A 136 -19.28 52.77 2.75
C MET A 136 -20.68 53.40 2.73
N GLY A 137 -20.99 54.31 3.66
CA GLY A 137 -22.32 54.89 3.81
C GLY A 137 -23.34 53.86 4.32
N MET A 138 -22.93 53.02 5.26
CA MET A 138 -23.82 52.11 5.99
C MET A 138 -23.85 52.48 7.47
N GLU A 139 -25.04 52.43 8.06
CA GLU A 139 -25.23 52.56 9.51
C GLU A 139 -24.94 51.21 10.20
N LEU A 140 -23.67 50.82 10.20
CA LEU A 140 -23.23 49.62 10.90
C LEU A 140 -22.96 49.92 12.39
N THR A 141 -23.24 48.93 13.24
CA THR A 141 -22.97 48.97 14.68
C THR A 141 -22.39 47.63 15.11
N GLU A 142 -21.77 47.55 16.28
CA GLU A 142 -21.15 46.30 16.74
C GLU A 142 -22.15 45.13 16.86
N HIS A 143 -23.44 45.41 17.11
CA HIS A 143 -24.50 44.40 17.19
C HIS A 143 -24.75 43.66 15.87
N HIS A 144 -24.39 44.27 14.74
CA HIS A 144 -24.50 43.64 13.42
C HIS A 144 -23.36 42.64 13.16
N VAL A 145 -22.27 42.71 13.93
CA VAL A 145 -21.08 41.86 13.80
C VAL A 145 -21.07 40.82 14.92
N SER A 146 -21.31 39.56 14.55
CA SER A 146 -21.30 38.44 15.49
C SER A 146 -19.89 38.21 16.03
N THR A 147 -18.91 37.96 15.16
CA THR A 147 -17.53 37.67 15.56
C THR A 147 -16.55 38.05 14.47
N THR A 148 -15.33 38.39 14.86
CA THR A 148 -14.20 38.65 13.97
C THR A 148 -13.05 37.72 14.34
N HIS A 149 -12.41 37.12 13.34
CA HIS A 149 -11.33 36.15 13.53
C HIS A 149 -10.17 36.43 12.58
N PRO A 150 -8.96 36.71 13.11
CA PRO A 150 -7.74 36.76 12.32
C PRO A 150 -7.50 35.48 11.53
N LEU A 151 -7.16 35.62 10.26
CA LEU A 151 -6.70 34.51 9.43
C LEU A 151 -5.16 34.52 9.35
N PRO A 152 -4.53 33.34 9.25
CA PRO A 152 -3.10 33.25 9.02
C PRO A 152 -2.74 33.91 7.68
N ALA A 153 -1.59 34.58 7.65
CA ALA A 153 -1.06 35.16 6.43
C ALA A 153 -0.77 34.08 5.38
N THR A 154 -1.05 34.39 4.12
CA THR A 154 -0.71 33.54 2.97
C THR A 154 0.47 34.16 2.22
N LYS A 155 1.13 33.41 1.31
CA LYS A 155 2.33 33.86 0.59
C LYS A 155 2.25 35.28 0.02
N ASN A 156 1.07 35.69 -0.47
CA ASN A 156 0.86 36.96 -1.15
C ASN A 156 -0.01 37.97 -0.38
N ILE A 157 -0.67 37.54 0.71
CA ILE A 157 -1.68 38.34 1.41
C ILE A 157 -1.45 38.26 2.92
N LYS A 158 -1.21 39.41 3.53
CA LYS A 158 -1.08 39.58 4.98
C LYS A 158 -2.36 40.22 5.53
N ASN A 159 -2.51 40.22 6.85
CA ASN A 159 -3.55 41.00 7.53
C ASN A 159 -4.97 40.67 7.04
N ARG A 160 -5.30 39.37 7.10
CA ARG A 160 -6.59 38.82 6.69
C ARG A 160 -7.49 38.62 7.91
N LEU A 161 -8.74 38.99 7.80
CA LEU A 161 -9.73 38.92 8.87
C LEU A 161 -11.04 38.34 8.33
N ILE A 162 -11.57 37.30 8.96
CA ILE A 162 -12.96 36.87 8.72
C ILE A 162 -13.89 37.63 9.63
N VAL A 163 -14.98 38.13 9.07
CA VAL A 163 -16.04 38.83 9.77
C VAL A 163 -17.33 38.06 9.57
N LYS A 164 -17.95 37.60 10.67
CA LYS A 164 -19.27 36.98 10.65
C LYS A 164 -20.33 38.01 11.05
N PHE A 165 -21.33 38.19 10.20
CA PHE A 165 -22.48 39.05 10.48
C PHE A 165 -23.59 38.27 11.19
N VAL A 166 -24.41 38.97 11.98
CA VAL A 166 -25.58 38.37 12.63
C VAL A 166 -26.69 38.10 11.62
N HIS A 167 -26.87 39.01 10.66
CA HIS A 167 -27.90 38.93 9.63
C HIS A 167 -27.29 38.94 8.23
N ARG A 168 -27.79 38.06 7.38
CA ARG A 168 -27.32 37.89 5.99
C ARG A 168 -27.54 39.13 5.14
N ASP A 169 -28.66 39.82 5.34
CA ASP A 169 -28.99 41.02 4.56
C ASP A 169 -27.97 42.13 4.77
N VAL A 170 -27.47 42.28 6.02
CA VAL A 170 -26.41 43.24 6.36
C VAL A 170 -25.09 42.86 5.69
N LYS A 171 -24.74 41.57 5.71
CA LYS A 171 -23.56 41.02 5.01
C LYS A 171 -23.65 41.29 3.50
N ASP A 172 -24.80 41.03 2.90
CA ASP A 172 -25.02 41.20 1.46
C ASP A 172 -24.99 42.68 1.05
N GLU A 173 -25.57 43.58 1.84
CA GLU A 173 -25.45 45.02 1.62
C GLU A 173 -24.00 45.50 1.74
N PHE A 174 -23.29 45.05 2.77
CA PHE A 174 -21.87 45.32 2.98
C PHE A 174 -21.04 44.86 1.78
N TYR A 175 -21.26 43.63 1.30
CA TYR A 175 -20.53 43.13 0.13
C TYR A 175 -20.90 43.82 -1.18
N LYS A 176 -22.16 44.24 -1.37
CA LYS A 176 -22.61 44.99 -2.56
C LYS A 176 -21.92 46.34 -2.66
N LYS A 177 -21.74 47.02 -1.53
CA LYS A 177 -21.09 48.34 -1.47
C LYS A 177 -19.56 48.27 -1.55
N ARG A 178 -18.94 47.08 -1.66
CA ARG A 178 -17.46 46.91 -1.67
C ARG A 178 -16.70 47.79 -2.66
N LYS A 179 -17.29 48.12 -3.80
CA LYS A 179 -16.66 49.00 -4.81
C LYS A 179 -16.35 50.40 -4.25
N MET A 180 -17.07 50.84 -3.22
CA MET A 180 -16.84 52.13 -2.55
C MET A 180 -15.56 52.15 -1.72
N ILE A 181 -14.98 50.98 -1.38
CA ILE A 181 -13.73 50.90 -0.63
C ILE A 181 -12.53 50.48 -1.48
N ALA A 182 -12.74 50.07 -2.73
CA ALA A 182 -11.67 49.59 -3.61
C ALA A 182 -10.57 50.64 -3.88
N ALA A 183 -10.86 51.92 -3.64
CA ALA A 183 -9.92 53.03 -3.75
C ALA A 183 -9.53 53.64 -2.38
N LYS A 184 -9.94 53.03 -1.26
CA LYS A 184 -9.69 53.52 0.11
C LYS A 184 -8.58 52.73 0.79
N THR A 185 -7.92 53.37 1.74
CA THR A 185 -6.83 52.77 2.52
C THR A 185 -7.15 52.80 4.01
N THR A 186 -6.40 52.06 4.81
CA THR A 186 -6.55 52.09 6.27
C THR A 186 -6.30 53.46 6.91
N LYS A 187 -5.74 54.44 6.19
CA LYS A 187 -5.64 55.84 6.64
C LYS A 187 -6.97 56.57 6.71
N ASP A 188 -7.97 56.08 5.97
CA ASP A 188 -9.31 56.68 5.95
C ASP A 188 -10.15 56.25 7.17
N LEU A 189 -9.61 55.36 8.01
CA LEU A 189 -10.24 54.85 9.22
C LEU A 189 -9.67 55.58 10.45
N PRO A 190 -10.51 56.15 11.34
CA PRO A 190 -10.07 56.82 12.55
C PRO A 190 -9.19 55.97 13.47
N SER A 191 -9.42 54.65 13.49
CA SER A 191 -8.75 53.72 14.40
C SER A 191 -7.53 53.02 13.83
N ALA A 192 -7.13 53.30 12.58
CA ALA A 192 -5.98 52.64 11.94
C ALA A 192 -4.93 53.65 11.43
N CYS A 193 -3.65 53.38 11.75
CA CYS A 193 -2.52 54.27 11.41
C CYS A 193 -1.70 53.80 10.19
N CYS A 194 -2.13 52.74 9.48
CA CYS A 194 -1.37 52.16 8.38
C CYS A 194 -1.93 52.56 7.01
N SER A 195 -1.14 52.43 5.94
CA SER A 195 -1.56 52.66 4.54
C SER A 195 -1.62 51.37 3.74
N GLU A 196 -2.46 50.45 4.17
CA GLU A 196 -2.77 49.24 3.42
C GLU A 196 -4.09 49.41 2.65
N TRP A 197 -4.16 48.83 1.45
CA TRP A 197 -5.36 48.81 0.65
C TRP A 197 -6.39 47.87 1.26
N LEU A 198 -7.62 48.34 1.42
CA LEU A 198 -8.72 47.54 1.93
C LEU A 198 -9.36 46.74 0.81
N TYR A 199 -9.52 45.43 1.02
CA TYR A 199 -10.18 44.55 0.06
C TYR A 199 -11.19 43.66 0.75
N LEU A 200 -12.37 43.50 0.13
CA LEU A 200 -13.43 42.61 0.56
C LEU A 200 -13.62 41.48 -0.44
N SER A 201 -13.55 40.25 0.03
CA SER A 201 -13.90 39.05 -0.72
C SER A 201 -14.95 38.23 0.00
N GLU A 202 -15.71 37.44 -0.75
CA GLU A 202 -16.42 36.32 -0.15
C GLU A 202 -15.40 35.36 0.47
N ASP A 203 -15.74 34.81 1.62
CA ASP A 203 -14.94 33.81 2.30
C ASP A 203 -15.01 32.49 1.50
N SER A 204 -14.10 32.36 0.53
CA SER A 204 -13.98 31.22 -0.38
C SER A 204 -12.64 30.55 -0.11
N TYR A 205 -12.65 29.24 0.18
CA TYR A 205 -11.43 28.43 0.22
C TYR A 205 -11.10 27.89 -1.16
#